data_AF-A0A6B3EF47-F1
#
_entry.id   AF-A0A6B3EF47-F1
#
_cell.length_a   1.000
_cell.length_b   1.000
_cell.length_c   1.000
_cell.angle_alpha   90.00
_cell.angle_beta   90.00
_cell.angle_gamma   90.00
#
_symmetry.space_group_name_H-M   'P 1'
#
loop_
_entity.id
_entity.type
_entity.pdbx_description
1 polymer ?
#
loop_
_entity_poly.entity_id
_entity_poly.type
_entity_poly.pdbx_seq_one_letter_code
_entity_poly.pdbx_strand_id
1 'polypeptide(L)' 'PLRLDNLTAHPNSYGFPAHHPPMRTFLGAPVRIRDEVFGNIYLTEKRGGGSFDADDEAVLTTLSIAAGVAIDN' A
#
# COMPACT_ATOMS: atom_id res chain seq x y z
N PRO A 1 8.22 -0.94 1.98
CA PRO A 1 7.12 -0.91 1.00
C PRO A 1 6.85 -2.33 0.51
N LEU A 2 5.67 -2.59 -0.07
CA LEU A 2 5.31 -3.87 -0.68
C LEU A 2 4.58 -3.59 -1.98
N ARG A 3 5.07 -4.14 -3.09
CA ARG A 3 4.51 -3.96 -4.43
C ARG A 3 4.24 -5.32 -5.07
N LEU A 4 3.01 -5.56 -5.51
CA LEU A 4 2.54 -6.84 -6.03
C LEU A 4 1.67 -6.64 -7.27
N ASP A 5 1.91 -7.47 -8.29
CA ASP A 5 1.06 -7.53 -9.48
C ASP A 5 -0.25 -8.28 -9.22
N ASN A 6 -0.25 -9.20 -8.25
CA ASN A 6 -1.42 -9.94 -7.84
C ASN A 6 -1.43 -10.24 -6.33
N LEU A 7 -2.23 -9.47 -5.59
CA LEU A 7 -2.44 -9.59 -4.15
C LEU A 7 -3.04 -10.95 -3.76
N THR A 8 -3.90 -11.55 -4.58
CA THR A 8 -4.54 -12.83 -4.25
C THR A 8 -3.59 -14.02 -4.35
N ALA A 9 -2.48 -13.86 -5.08
CA ALA A 9 -1.41 -14.86 -5.18
C ALA A 9 -0.36 -14.75 -4.06
N HIS A 10 -0.42 -13.71 -3.23
CA HIS A 10 0.55 -13.54 -2.15
C HIS A 10 0.33 -14.59 -1.05
N PRO A 11 1.37 -15.28 -0.53
CA PRO A 11 1.22 -16.35 0.45
C PRO A 11 0.48 -15.95 1.73
N ASN A 12 0.57 -14.68 2.12
CA ASN A 12 -0.12 -14.13 3.30
C ASN A 12 -1.50 -13.54 2.98
N SER A 13 -2.06 -13.82 1.79
CA SER A 13 -3.40 -13.38 1.42
C SER A 13 -4.45 -14.33 2.00
N TYR A 14 -5.47 -13.79 2.65
CA TYR A 14 -6.56 -14.56 3.27
C TYR A 14 -7.93 -14.29 2.62
N GLY A 15 -7.92 -13.69 1.42
CA GLY A 15 -9.13 -13.29 0.71
C GLY A 15 -9.72 -11.98 1.25
N PHE A 16 -10.96 -11.69 0.85
CA PHE A 16 -11.67 -10.48 1.26
C PHE A 16 -13.01 -10.84 1.93
N PRO A 17 -13.48 -10.06 2.91
CA PRO A 17 -14.80 -10.23 3.50
C PRO A 17 -15.92 -10.14 2.44
N ALA A 18 -17.11 -10.65 2.79
CA ALA A 18 -18.28 -10.53 1.94
C ALA A 18 -18.53 -9.06 1.54
N HIS A 19 -18.85 -8.85 0.26
CA HIS A 19 -19.10 -7.53 -0.36
C HIS A 19 -17.91 -6.58 -0.47
N HIS A 20 -16.69 -7.00 -0.12
CA HIS A 20 -15.50 -6.20 -0.37
C HIS A 20 -15.17 -6.19 -1.88
N PRO A 21 -14.82 -5.03 -2.48
CA PRO A 21 -14.37 -4.97 -3.87
C PRO A 21 -13.12 -5.84 -4.11
N PRO A 22 -12.99 -6.48 -5.28
CA PRO A 22 -11.78 -7.21 -5.61
C PRO A 22 -10.58 -6.25 -5.71
N MET A 23 -9.42 -6.72 -5.25
CA MET A 23 -8.14 -6.01 -5.37
C MET A 23 -7.10 -7.00 -5.89
N ARG A 24 -6.34 -6.60 -6.91
CA ARG A 24 -5.32 -7.39 -7.58
C ARG A 24 -3.98 -6.67 -7.55
N THR A 25 -3.82 -5.54 -8.25
CA THR A 25 -2.55 -4.80 -8.17
C THR A 25 -2.50 -4.06 -6.83
N PHE A 26 -1.36 -4.11 -6.15
CA PHE A 26 -1.21 -3.59 -4.80
C PHE A 26 0.12 -2.87 -4.63
N LEU A 27 0.08 -1.70 -4.01
CA LEU A 27 1.25 -0.97 -3.55
C LEU A 27 0.98 -0.44 -2.15
N GLY A 28 1.78 -0.88 -1.18
CA GLY A 28 1.66 -0.50 0.22
C GLY A 28 2.96 0.09 0.77
N ALA A 29 2.83 1.07 1.66
CA ALA A 29 3.93 1.64 2.41
C ALA A 29 3.56 1.78 3.90
N PRO A 30 4.50 1.46 4.81
CA PRO A 30 4.29 1.66 6.23
C PRO A 30 4.36 3.16 6.59
N VAL A 31 3.38 3.64 7.35
CA VAL A 31 3.42 4.94 8.00
C VAL A 31 4.05 4.75 9.38
N ARG A 32 5.16 5.45 9.63
CA ARG A 32 5.91 5.36 10.89
C ARG A 32 5.82 6.66 11.68
N ILE A 33 5.77 6.52 12.99
CA ILE A 33 5.96 7.62 13.94
C ILE A 33 7.18 7.23 14.78
N ARG A 34 8.22 8.06 14.73
CA ARG A 34 9.54 7.71 15.29
C ARG A 34 10.00 6.35 14.72
N ASP A 35 10.30 5.38 15.59
CA ASP A 35 10.77 4.06 15.20
C ASP A 35 9.66 3.00 15.10
N GLU A 36 8.40 3.37 15.32
CA GLU A 36 7.27 2.45 15.35
C GLU A 36 6.38 2.57 14.11
N VAL A 37 5.87 1.42 13.64
CA VAL A 37 4.86 1.39 12.58
C VAL A 37 3.51 1.72 13.19
N PHE A 38 3.01 2.92 12.88
CA PHE A 38 1.69 3.37 13.31
C PHE A 38 0.58 2.72 12.46
N GLY A 39 0.83 2.55 11.16
CA GLY A 39 -0.12 1.95 10.24
C GLY A 39 0.46 1.73 8.85
N ASN A 40 -0.41 1.43 7.88
CA ASN A 40 -0.02 1.27 6.48
C ASN A 40 -0.95 2.08 5.60
N ILE A 41 -0.38 2.75 4.59
CA ILE A 41 -1.13 3.31 3.47
C ILE A 41 -0.96 2.38 2.28
N TYR A 42 -2.03 2.14 1.53
CA TYR A 42 -1.95 1.31 0.34
C TYR A 42 -2.87 1.84 -0.78
N LEU A 43 -2.49 1.49 -2.00
CA LEU A 43 -3.22 1.74 -3.23
C LEU A 43 -3.48 0.40 -3.93
N THR A 44 -4.64 0.29 -4.57
CA THR A 44 -4.99 -0.88 -5.37
C THR A 44 -5.59 -0.48 -6.71
N GLU A 45 -5.53 -1.37 -7.69
CA GLU A 45 -6.08 -1.17 -9.03
C GLU A 45 -5.60 0.13 -9.68
N LYS A 46 -4.30 0.20 -9.99
CA LYS A 46 -3.69 1.33 -10.71
C LYS A 46 -4.56 1.67 -11.93
N ARG A 47 -4.92 2.96 -12.05
CA ARG A 47 -5.74 3.44 -13.17
C ARG A 47 -5.09 3.06 -14.49
N GLY A 48 -5.89 2.56 -15.42
CA GLY A 48 -5.41 1.99 -16.68
C GLY A 48 -5.10 0.49 -16.64
N GLY A 49 -5.25 -0.17 -15.47
CA GLY A 49 -5.19 -1.63 -15.34
C GLY A 49 -3.79 -2.25 -15.31
N GLY A 50 -2.75 -1.41 -15.25
CA GLY A 50 -1.34 -1.84 -15.20
C GLY A 50 -0.83 -2.12 -13.78
N SER A 51 0.41 -2.61 -13.72
CA SER A 51 1.15 -2.78 -12.48
C SER A 51 1.66 -1.44 -11.94
N PHE A 52 1.84 -1.38 -10.62
CA PHE A 52 2.62 -0.30 -10.02
C PHE A 52 4.10 -0.47 -10.38
N ASP A 53 4.80 0.64 -10.55
CA ASP A 53 6.22 0.70 -10.89
C ASP A 53 7.04 1.35 -9.76
N ALA A 54 8.33 1.60 -10.02
CA ALA A 54 9.24 2.18 -9.04
C ALA A 54 8.93 3.65 -8.73
N ASP A 55 8.38 4.39 -9.70
CA ASP A 55 8.03 5.80 -9.51
C ASP A 55 6.78 5.91 -8.61
N ASP A 56 5.78 5.05 -8.81
CA ASP A 56 4.62 4.96 -7.92
C ASP A 56 5.05 4.65 -6.47
N GLU A 57 5.98 3.71 -6.29
CA GLU A 57 6.50 3.31 -4.98
C GLU A 57 7.26 4.46 -4.29
N ALA A 58 8.06 5.21 -5.03
CA ALA A 58 8.77 6.37 -4.53
C ALA A 58 7.81 7.48 -4.05
N VAL A 59 6.75 7.74 -4.83
CA VAL A 59 5.71 8.71 -4.48
C VAL A 59 4.96 8.26 -3.21
N LEU A 60 4.50 7.00 -3.15
CA LEU A 60 3.78 6.50 -1.98
C LEU A 60 4.66 6.49 -0.73
N THR A 61 5.95 6.17 -0.87
CA THR A 61 6.90 6.19 0.25
C THR A 61 7.06 7.61 0.79
N THR A 62 7.24 8.61 -0.08
CA THR A 62 7.31 10.03 0.32
C THR A 62 6.04 10.47 1.03
N LEU A 63 4.87 10.08 0.51
CA LEU A 63 3.59 10.37 1.15
C LEU A 63 3.47 9.72 2.54
N SER A 64 3.92 8.47 2.70
CA SER A 64 3.89 7.77 3.99
C SER A 64 4.76 8.45 5.07
N ILE A 65 5.90 9.04 4.66
CA ILE A 65 6.77 9.84 5.54
C ILE A 65 6.06 11.12 5.97
N ALA A 66 5.49 11.85 5.01
CA ALA A 66 4.76 13.09 5.30
C ALA A 66 3.54 12.84 6.21
N ALA A 67 2.81 11.74 5.99
CA ALA A 67 1.70 11.34 6.85
C ALA A 67 2.17 11.03 8.28
N GLY A 68 3.30 10.34 8.45
CA GLY A 68 3.88 10.06 9.77
C GLY A 68 4.20 11.35 10.54
N VAL A 69 4.85 12.31 9.88
CA VAL A 69 5.13 13.64 10.47
C VAL A 69 3.85 14.37 10.84
N ALA A 70 2.82 14.33 9.99
CA ALA A 70 1.55 15.00 10.26
C ALA A 70 0.77 14.39 11.44
N ILE A 71 0.95 13.09 11.73
CA ILE A 71 0.28 12.41 12.85
C ILE A 71 1.03 12.61 14.18
N ASP A 72 2.36 12.77 14.16
CA ASP A 72 3.18 13.02 15.36
C ASP A 72 2.98 14.44 15.94
N ASN A 73 2.53 15.40 15.11
CA ASN A 73 2.22 16.78 15.51
C ASN A 73 0.80 16.94 16.05
#